data_AF-A0A3D2MDT4-F1
#
_entry.id   AF-A0A3D2MDT4-F1
#
_cell.length_a   1.000
_cell.length_b   1.000
_cell.length_c   1.000
_cell.angle_alpha   90.00
_cell.angle_beta   90.00
_cell.angle_gamma   90.00
#
_symmetry.space_group_name_H-M   'P 1'
#
loop_
_entity.id
_entity.type
_entity.pdbx_description
1 polymer ?
#
loop_
_entity_poly.entity_id
_entity_poly.type
_entity_poly.pdbx_seq_one_letter_code
_entity_poly.pdbx_strand_id
1 'polypeptide(L)'
;MGLDIARASLHELGTLDGDSIIVGEIDDKLVNLPSYRELYHRWEKQQWSTQDLDFSIDRQDWANVAEENRPIWISGFVVFFQGEVSVVNNLIPYLAAVPTEEQRIFLTTQLVDEARHATFFDKFFREALLMEGPDIESILVKIRPLIQPGQRQILMEGLVEIGQKLHDEPTNMAYLV
;
A
#
# COMPACT_ATOMS: atom_id res chain seq x y z
N MET A 1 25.27 -14.03 9.65
CA MET A 1 24.80 -14.48 8.33
C MET A 1 23.42 -13.85 8.16
N GLY A 2 23.32 -12.78 7.35
CA GLY A 2 22.09 -11.99 7.24
C GLY A 2 20.98 -12.79 6.55
N LEU A 3 19.73 -12.52 6.91
CA LEU A 3 18.57 -13.05 6.22
C LEU A 3 18.57 -12.51 4.77
N ASP A 4 18.41 -13.40 3.79
CA ASP A 4 18.19 -13.00 2.40
C ASP A 4 16.75 -12.51 2.25
N ILE A 5 16.53 -11.20 2.43
CA ILE A 5 15.21 -10.55 2.37
C ILE A 5 14.49 -10.87 1.05
N ALA A 6 15.23 -11.03 -0.05
CA ALA A 6 14.66 -11.34 -1.35
C ALA A 6 14.06 -12.75 -1.44
N ARG A 7 14.34 -13.63 -0.47
CA ARG A 7 13.87 -15.02 -0.40
C ARG A 7 13.17 -15.39 0.90
N ALA A 8 13.12 -14.48 1.86
CA ALA A 8 12.52 -14.72 3.16
C ALA A 8 11.00 -14.85 3.06
N SER A 9 10.44 -15.79 3.81
CA SER A 9 9.01 -15.88 4.07
C SER A 9 8.53 -14.73 4.96
N LEU A 10 7.22 -14.47 4.98
CA LEU A 10 6.63 -13.46 5.85
C LEU A 10 6.96 -13.70 7.34
N HIS A 11 7.00 -14.98 7.75
CA HIS A 11 7.41 -15.37 9.10
C HIS A 11 8.88 -15.00 9.40
N GLU A 12 9.79 -15.25 8.45
CA GLU A 12 11.20 -14.87 8.61
C GLU A 12 11.40 -13.36 8.62
N LEU A 13 10.65 -12.62 7.78
CA LEU A 13 10.67 -11.16 7.77
C LEU A 13 10.18 -10.57 9.10
N GLY A 14 9.19 -11.20 9.74
CA GLY A 14 8.69 -10.81 11.06
C GLY A 14 9.71 -10.94 12.21
N THR A 15 10.88 -11.55 11.95
CA THR A 15 11.98 -11.64 12.92
C THR A 15 13.03 -10.53 12.76
N LEU A 16 12.89 -9.67 11.74
CA LEU A 16 13.79 -8.55 11.52
C LEU A 16 13.39 -7.35 12.37
N ASP A 17 14.40 -6.69 12.95
CA ASP A 17 14.23 -5.38 13.57
C ASP A 17 14.17 -4.29 12.48
N GLY A 18 13.35 -3.25 12.69
CA GLY A 18 13.12 -2.18 11.72
C GLY A 18 14.40 -1.46 11.32
N ASP A 19 15.34 -1.31 12.25
CA ASP A 19 16.66 -0.69 12.01
C ASP A 19 17.54 -1.54 11.08
N SER A 20 17.34 -2.86 11.05
CA SER A 20 18.09 -3.79 10.21
C SER A 20 17.70 -3.70 8.72
N ILE A 21 16.50 -3.19 8.43
CA ILE A 21 15.99 -3.00 7.07
C ILE A 21 16.56 -1.69 6.48
N ILE A 22 16.69 -0.65 7.31
CA ILE A 22 17.06 0.71 6.85
C ILE A 22 18.57 0.83 6.58
N VAL A 23 19.42 0.34 7.50
CA VAL A 23 20.86 0.67 7.50
C VAL A 23 21.68 -0.22 6.56
N GLY A 24 21.20 -1.41 6.18
CA GLY A 24 21.94 -2.36 5.36
C GLY A 24 21.57 -2.39 3.88
N GLU A 25 20.30 -2.13 3.52
CA GLU A 25 19.81 -2.32 2.15
C GLU A 25 19.70 -1.03 1.34
N ILE A 26 19.43 0.12 1.97
CA ILE A 26 19.19 1.37 1.24
C ILE A 26 20.51 1.96 0.74
N ASP A 27 21.57 1.97 1.57
CA ASP A 27 22.87 2.55 1.19
C ASP A 27 23.59 1.78 0.07
N ASP A 28 23.53 0.44 0.06
CA ASP A 28 24.12 -0.39 -1.00
C ASP A 28 23.31 -0.35 -2.31
N LYS A 29 21.98 -0.23 -2.24
CA LYS A 29 21.09 -0.20 -3.44
C LYS A 29 21.01 1.16 -4.11
N LEU A 30 21.38 2.25 -3.42
CA LEU A 30 21.49 3.58 -4.05
C LEU A 30 22.63 3.64 -5.08
N VAL A 31 23.62 2.74 -5.01
CA VAL A 31 24.74 2.65 -5.97
C VAL A 31 24.40 1.78 -7.19
N ASN A 32 23.55 0.76 -7.04
CA ASN A 32 23.07 -0.11 -8.13
C ASN A 32 21.58 -0.43 -7.94
N LEU A 33 20.71 0.40 -8.54
CA LEU A 33 19.28 0.14 -8.54
C LEU A 33 18.95 -1.09 -9.41
N PRO A 34 18.06 -1.99 -8.96
CA PRO A 34 17.60 -3.09 -9.80
C PRO A 34 16.87 -2.56 -11.03
N SER A 35 17.02 -3.26 -12.15
CA SER A 35 16.22 -3.05 -13.35
C SER A 35 14.74 -3.40 -13.09
N TYR A 36 13.83 -2.84 -13.89
CA TYR A 36 12.39 -3.17 -13.82
C TYR A 36 12.11 -4.66 -13.99
N ARG A 37 12.91 -5.35 -14.81
CA ARG A 37 12.82 -6.80 -14.98
C ARG A 37 13.21 -7.56 -13.72
N GLU A 38 14.27 -7.13 -13.03
CA GLU A 38 14.66 -7.71 -11.74
C GLU A 38 13.60 -7.45 -10.67
N LEU A 39 12.97 -6.26 -10.67
CA LEU A 39 11.86 -5.95 -9.78
C LEU A 39 10.65 -6.85 -10.04
N TYR A 40 10.28 -7.10 -11.30
CA TYR A 40 9.23 -8.06 -11.66
C TYR A 40 9.55 -9.48 -11.14
N HIS A 41 10.77 -9.97 -11.38
CA HIS A 41 11.18 -11.30 -10.89
C HIS A 41 11.26 -11.42 -9.37
N ARG A 42 11.42 -10.30 -8.65
CA ARG A 42 11.30 -10.27 -7.18
C ARG A 42 9.85 -10.34 -6.76
N TRP A 43 8.99 -9.55 -7.40
CA TRP A 43 7.54 -9.60 -7.15
C TRP A 43 6.99 -11.02 -7.28
N GLU A 44 7.35 -11.76 -8.33
CA GLU A 44 6.91 -13.16 -8.52
C GLU A 44 7.26 -14.09 -7.34
N LYS A 45 8.33 -13.80 -6.59
CA LYS A 45 8.82 -14.63 -5.48
C LYS A 45 8.26 -14.20 -4.12
N GLN A 46 7.72 -12.99 -4.01
CA GLN A 46 7.29 -12.38 -2.75
C GLN A 46 5.77 -12.27 -2.67
N GLN A 47 5.07 -13.34 -3.09
CA GLN A 47 3.61 -13.38 -3.06
C GLN A 47 3.09 -13.73 -1.66
N TRP A 48 1.98 -13.09 -1.27
CA TRP A 48 1.26 -13.37 -0.03
C TRP A 48 -0.25 -13.24 -0.25
N SER A 49 -1.04 -13.90 0.59
CA SER A 49 -2.50 -13.90 0.56
C SER A 49 -3.05 -13.15 1.76
N THR A 50 -3.98 -12.22 1.52
CA THR A 50 -4.67 -11.50 2.59
C THR A 50 -5.48 -12.44 3.48
N GLN A 51 -5.95 -13.57 2.92
CA GLN A 51 -6.78 -14.54 3.63
C GLN A 51 -5.97 -15.41 4.61
N ASP A 52 -4.65 -15.46 4.45
CA ASP A 52 -3.76 -16.25 5.33
C ASP A 52 -3.43 -15.49 6.62
N LEU A 53 -3.82 -14.22 6.72
CA LEU A 53 -3.59 -13.39 7.89
C LEU A 53 -4.67 -13.61 8.95
N ASP A 54 -4.25 -13.96 10.16
CA ASP A 54 -5.11 -14.12 11.33
C ASP A 54 -5.03 -12.87 12.22
N PHE A 55 -6.13 -12.13 12.32
CA PHE A 55 -6.25 -10.93 13.15
C PHE A 55 -6.86 -11.21 14.54
N SER A 56 -6.92 -12.47 14.97
CA SER A 56 -7.51 -12.85 16.25
C SER A 56 -6.80 -12.22 17.46
N ILE A 57 -5.48 -12.00 17.36
CA ILE A 57 -4.68 -11.31 18.38
C ILE A 57 -4.88 -9.79 18.29
N ASP A 58 -4.80 -9.21 17.10
CA ASP A 58 -5.04 -7.78 16.87
C ASP A 58 -6.40 -7.33 17.41
N ARG A 59 -7.43 -8.17 17.27
CA ARG A 59 -8.76 -7.93 17.85
C ARG A 59 -8.72 -7.85 19.38
N GLN A 60 -7.97 -8.74 20.03
CA GLN A 60 -7.83 -8.75 21.49
C GLN A 60 -7.05 -7.52 21.96
N ASP A 61 -5.96 -7.19 21.27
CA ASP A 61 -5.14 -6.03 21.57
C ASP A 61 -5.93 -4.73 21.37
N TRP A 62 -6.71 -4.64 20.29
CA TRP A 62 -7.60 -3.52 20.04
C TRP A 62 -8.66 -3.33 21.13
N ALA A 63 -9.21 -4.43 21.66
CA ALA A 63 -10.17 -4.38 22.77
C ALA A 63 -9.53 -3.79 24.05
N ASN A 64 -8.21 -3.95 24.22
CA ASN A 64 -7.45 -3.42 25.36
C ASN A 64 -6.96 -1.98 25.15
N VAL A 65 -7.06 -1.42 23.94
CA VAL A 65 -6.72 -0.01 23.69
C VAL A 65 -7.75 0.90 24.37
N ALA A 66 -7.26 1.76 25.26
CA ALA A 66 -8.04 2.78 25.94
C ALA A 66 -8.79 3.67 24.95
N GLU A 67 -10.06 3.99 25.24
CA GLU A 67 -10.94 4.68 24.29
C GLU A 67 -10.38 6.04 23.83
N GLU A 68 -9.71 6.76 24.73
CA GLU A 68 -9.06 8.04 24.44
C GLU A 68 -7.90 7.93 23.43
N ASN A 69 -7.29 6.74 23.31
CA ASN A 69 -6.19 6.47 22.39
C ASN A 69 -6.68 5.90 21.05
N ARG A 70 -7.93 5.43 20.94
CA ARG A 70 -8.44 4.87 19.68
C ARG A 70 -8.42 5.87 18.52
N PRO A 71 -8.73 7.18 18.70
CA PRO A 71 -8.70 8.14 17.61
C PRO A 71 -7.32 8.29 16.94
N ILE A 72 -6.22 8.22 17.68
CA ILE A 72 -4.87 8.34 17.09
C ILE A 72 -4.56 7.14 16.18
N TRP A 73 -4.90 5.92 16.63
CA TRP A 73 -4.73 4.71 15.83
C TRP A 73 -5.63 4.69 14.59
N ILE A 74 -6.91 4.99 14.77
CA ILE A 74 -7.88 5.04 13.66
C ILE A 74 -7.43 6.06 12.62
N SER A 75 -6.99 7.25 13.03
CA SER A 75 -6.49 8.29 12.11
C SER A 75 -5.35 7.78 11.22
N GLY A 76 -4.45 6.95 11.76
CA GLY A 76 -3.41 6.29 10.96
C GLY A 76 -3.97 5.27 9.98
N PHE A 77 -4.81 4.35 10.46
CA PHE A 77 -5.34 3.26 9.63
C PHE A 77 -6.22 3.74 8.48
N VAL A 78 -7.05 4.78 8.70
CA VAL A 78 -7.95 5.29 7.66
C VAL A 78 -7.20 5.96 6.51
N VAL A 79 -6.06 6.57 6.80
CA VAL A 79 -5.19 7.21 5.80
C VAL A 79 -4.59 6.17 4.87
N PHE A 80 -4.04 5.08 5.43
CA PHE A 80 -3.52 3.99 4.61
C PHE A 80 -4.64 3.37 3.78
N PHE A 81 -5.75 2.96 4.41
CA PHE A 81 -6.81 2.28 3.69
C PHE A 81 -7.38 3.12 2.52
N GLN A 82 -7.69 4.39 2.76
CA GLN A 82 -8.13 5.26 1.66
C GLN A 82 -7.00 5.50 0.64
N GLY A 83 -5.75 5.58 1.08
CA GLY A 83 -4.58 5.68 0.20
C GLY A 83 -4.51 4.51 -0.77
N GLU A 84 -4.57 3.27 -0.29
CA GLU A 84 -4.51 2.06 -1.13
C GLU A 84 -5.62 2.07 -2.19
N VAL A 85 -6.86 2.35 -1.77
CA VAL A 85 -8.01 2.42 -2.68
C VAL A 85 -7.84 3.56 -3.70
N SER A 86 -7.28 4.69 -3.26
CA SER A 86 -6.98 5.81 -4.15
C SER A 86 -5.94 5.44 -5.20
N VAL A 87 -4.86 4.74 -4.85
CA VAL A 87 -3.84 4.32 -5.82
C VAL A 87 -4.41 3.30 -6.80
N VAL A 88 -5.16 2.30 -6.33
CA VAL A 88 -5.85 1.32 -7.20
C VAL A 88 -6.69 2.02 -8.29
N ASN A 89 -7.44 3.06 -7.91
CA ASN A 89 -8.32 3.76 -8.83
C ASN A 89 -7.58 4.69 -9.81
N ASN A 90 -6.37 5.15 -9.48
CA ASN A 90 -5.70 6.25 -10.18
C ASN A 90 -4.33 5.91 -10.76
N LEU A 91 -3.83 4.68 -10.64
CA LEU A 91 -2.52 4.31 -11.16
C LEU A 91 -2.53 4.04 -12.68
N ILE A 92 -3.69 3.74 -13.27
CA ILE A 92 -3.80 3.38 -14.70
C ILE A 92 -3.19 4.44 -15.65
N PRO A 93 -3.42 5.76 -15.49
CA PRO A 93 -2.79 6.78 -16.33
C PRO A 93 -1.25 6.74 -16.28
N TYR A 94 -0.66 6.39 -15.14
CA TYR A 94 0.78 6.23 -15.00
C TYR A 94 1.29 5.03 -15.81
N LEU A 95 0.57 3.90 -15.77
CA LEU A 95 0.89 2.76 -16.62
C LEU A 95 0.84 3.13 -18.10
N ALA A 96 -0.05 4.02 -18.54
CA ALA A 96 -0.08 4.48 -19.92
C ALA A 96 1.11 5.40 -20.27
N ALA A 97 1.51 6.26 -19.33
CA ALA A 97 2.52 7.28 -19.55
C ALA A 97 3.98 6.76 -19.57
N VAL A 98 4.27 5.60 -18.96
CA VAL A 98 5.67 5.13 -18.89
C VAL A 98 6.27 4.83 -20.28
N PRO A 99 7.54 5.19 -20.51
CA PRO A 99 8.15 5.17 -21.84
C PRO A 99 8.61 3.78 -22.32
N THR A 100 8.74 2.79 -21.43
CA THR A 100 9.25 1.46 -21.78
C THR A 100 8.28 0.34 -21.39
N GLU A 101 8.31 -0.75 -22.15
CA GLU A 101 7.47 -1.93 -21.86
C GLU A 101 7.90 -2.64 -20.56
N GLU A 102 9.18 -2.63 -20.21
CA GLU A 102 9.67 -3.19 -18.94
C GLU A 102 9.09 -2.42 -17.73
N GLN A 103 9.02 -1.08 -17.81
CA GLN A 103 8.33 -0.27 -16.80
C GLN A 103 6.85 -0.58 -16.73
N ARG A 104 6.20 -0.69 -17.89
CA ARG A 104 4.76 -0.95 -17.98
C ARG A 104 4.40 -2.29 -17.36
N ILE A 105 5.15 -3.35 -17.70
CA ILE A 105 5.00 -4.68 -17.14
C ILE A 105 5.21 -4.66 -15.63
N PHE A 106 6.28 -4.03 -15.13
CA PHE A 106 6.49 -3.94 -13.68
C PHE A 106 5.39 -3.16 -12.95
N LEU A 107 4.95 -2.01 -13.47
CA LEU A 107 3.89 -1.23 -12.82
C LEU A 107 2.53 -1.95 -12.78
N THR A 108 2.26 -2.90 -13.69
CA THR A 108 1.07 -3.75 -13.55
C THR A 108 1.10 -4.60 -12.28
N THR A 109 2.29 -5.01 -11.81
CA THR A 109 2.40 -5.75 -10.56
C THR A 109 2.11 -4.87 -9.35
N GLN A 110 2.51 -3.59 -9.42
CA GLN A 110 2.17 -2.61 -8.39
C GLN A 110 0.67 -2.43 -8.27
N LEU A 111 -0.07 -2.33 -9.38
CA LEU A 111 -1.55 -2.25 -9.32
C LEU A 111 -2.18 -3.47 -8.63
N VAL A 112 -1.62 -4.67 -8.83
CA VAL A 112 -2.05 -5.89 -8.11
C VAL A 112 -1.74 -5.81 -6.61
N ASP A 113 -0.57 -5.28 -6.26
CA ASP A 113 -0.18 -5.11 -4.86
C ASP A 113 -1.08 -4.08 -4.14
N GLU A 114 -1.41 -2.94 -4.76
CA GLU A 114 -2.32 -1.96 -4.15
C GLU A 114 -3.74 -2.52 -3.98
N ALA A 115 -4.22 -3.35 -4.92
CA ALA A 115 -5.48 -4.05 -4.77
C ALA A 115 -5.43 -5.06 -3.60
N ARG A 116 -4.28 -5.72 -3.40
CA ARG A 116 -4.04 -6.60 -2.27
C ARG A 116 -3.99 -5.80 -0.96
N HIS A 117 -3.33 -4.64 -0.91
CA HIS A 117 -3.29 -3.76 0.26
C HIS A 117 -4.68 -3.25 0.64
N ALA A 118 -5.48 -2.80 -0.32
CA ALA A 118 -6.87 -2.40 -0.07
C ALA A 118 -7.71 -3.55 0.51
N THR A 119 -7.54 -4.77 0.00
CA THR A 119 -8.20 -5.97 0.52
C THR A 119 -7.72 -6.33 1.93
N PHE A 120 -6.42 -6.16 2.21
CA PHE A 120 -5.85 -6.34 3.54
C PHE A 120 -6.48 -5.39 4.54
N PHE A 121 -6.57 -4.09 4.23
CA PHE A 121 -7.18 -3.13 5.14
C PHE A 121 -8.68 -3.38 5.32
N ASP A 122 -9.43 -3.74 4.28
CA ASP A 122 -10.84 -4.13 4.44
C ASP A 122 -10.98 -5.28 5.46
N LYS A 123 -10.16 -6.34 5.31
CA LYS A 123 -10.15 -7.47 6.25
C LYS A 123 -9.73 -7.05 7.67
N PHE A 124 -8.68 -6.24 7.81
CA PHE A 124 -8.23 -5.72 9.11
C PHE A 124 -9.32 -4.92 9.82
N PHE A 125 -9.98 -4.00 9.12
CA PHE A 125 -11.07 -3.19 9.68
C PHE A 125 -12.27 -4.05 10.10
N ARG A 126 -12.58 -5.13 9.38
CA ARG A 126 -13.66 -6.06 9.72
C ARG A 126 -13.31 -6.96 10.90
N GLU A 127 -12.11 -7.52 10.92
CA GLU A 127 -11.77 -8.58 11.86
C GLU A 127 -11.11 -8.07 13.14
N ALA A 128 -10.19 -7.11 13.03
CA ALA A 128 -9.53 -6.50 14.18
C ALA A 128 -10.40 -5.41 14.81
N LEU A 129 -10.96 -4.51 13.98
CA LEU A 129 -11.73 -3.35 14.45
C LEU A 129 -13.24 -3.59 14.52
N LEU A 130 -13.73 -4.76 14.10
CA LEU A 130 -15.14 -5.16 14.13
C LEU A 130 -16.09 -4.20 13.39
N MET A 131 -15.63 -3.60 12.30
CA MET A 131 -16.48 -2.80 11.44
C MET A 131 -17.37 -3.68 10.56
N GLU A 132 -18.67 -3.48 10.65
CA GLU A 132 -19.65 -4.22 9.85
C GLU A 132 -20.01 -3.49 8.54
N GLY A 133 -20.42 -4.23 7.52
CA GLY A 133 -20.91 -3.67 6.27
C GLY A 133 -20.96 -4.71 5.14
N PRO A 134 -21.85 -4.58 4.14
CA PRO A 134 -22.03 -5.60 3.10
C PRO A 134 -20.84 -5.72 2.13
N ASP A 135 -20.06 -4.65 1.96
CA ASP A 135 -18.97 -4.58 0.97
C ASP A 135 -17.89 -3.57 1.41
N ILE A 136 -16.79 -3.47 0.66
CA ILE A 136 -15.67 -2.56 0.97
C ILE A 136 -16.11 -1.09 0.96
N GLU A 137 -17.01 -0.71 0.05
CA GLU A 137 -17.48 0.67 -0.07
C GLU A 137 -18.23 1.10 1.20
N SER A 138 -19.01 0.20 1.81
CA SER A 138 -19.70 0.48 3.07
C SER A 138 -18.75 0.74 4.24
N ILE A 139 -17.54 0.16 4.23
CA ILE A 139 -16.49 0.47 5.21
C ILE A 139 -15.85 1.82 4.87
N LEU A 140 -15.55 2.07 3.60
CA LEU A 140 -14.99 3.34 3.12
C LEU A 140 -15.88 4.54 3.46
N VAL A 141 -17.20 4.41 3.31
CA VAL A 141 -18.18 5.44 3.70
C VAL A 141 -18.07 5.80 5.19
N LYS A 142 -17.78 4.82 6.06
CA LYS A 142 -17.62 5.05 7.51
C LYS A 142 -16.30 5.72 7.86
N ILE A 143 -15.23 5.42 7.12
CA ILE A 143 -13.88 5.91 7.45
C ILE A 143 -13.51 7.24 6.78
N ARG A 144 -14.04 7.55 5.59
CA ARG A 144 -13.76 8.80 4.86
C ARG A 144 -14.07 10.08 5.65
N PRO A 145 -15.10 10.15 6.51
CA PRO A 145 -15.33 11.31 7.38
C PRO A 145 -14.21 11.56 8.41
N LEU A 146 -13.39 10.54 8.71
CA LEU A 146 -12.30 10.62 9.69
C LEU A 146 -11.00 11.16 9.07
N ILE A 147 -10.94 11.29 7.74
CA ILE A 147 -9.78 11.78 7.01
C ILE A 147 -9.70 13.30 7.12
N GLN A 148 -8.55 13.80 7.56
CA GLN A 148 -8.31 15.23 7.75
C GLN A 148 -8.19 15.96 6.40
N PRO A 149 -8.49 17.27 6.34
CA PRO A 149 -8.45 18.04 5.09
C PRO A 149 -7.12 17.95 4.32
N GLY A 150 -5.98 18.04 5.00
CA GLY A 150 -4.67 17.92 4.35
C GLY A 150 -4.40 16.53 3.77
N GLN A 151 -4.89 15.48 4.43
CA GLN A 151 -4.77 14.10 3.94
C GLN A 151 -5.68 13.88 2.72
N ARG A 152 -6.90 14.43 2.75
CA ARG A 152 -7.83 14.41 1.62
C ARG A 152 -7.24 15.08 0.40
N GLN A 153 -6.63 16.25 0.56
CA GLN A 153 -5.98 16.98 -0.53
C GLN A 153 -4.93 16.11 -1.25
N ILE A 154 -4.15 15.34 -0.51
CA ILE A 154 -3.10 14.49 -1.09
C ILE A 154 -3.71 13.21 -1.69
N LEU A 155 -4.48 12.46 -0.89
CA LEU A 155 -4.89 11.09 -1.21
C LEU A 155 -6.09 11.02 -2.15
N MET A 156 -6.97 12.03 -2.12
CA MET A 156 -8.24 11.98 -2.84
C MET A 156 -8.31 13.01 -3.97
N GLU A 157 -7.56 14.10 -3.90
CA GLU A 157 -7.65 15.19 -4.87
C GLU A 157 -6.39 15.24 -5.75
N GLY A 158 -5.20 15.37 -5.16
CA GLY A 158 -3.94 15.54 -5.88
C GLY A 158 -3.59 14.35 -6.78
N LEU A 159 -3.74 13.12 -6.28
CA LEU A 159 -3.47 11.93 -7.09
C LEU A 159 -4.42 11.83 -8.29
N VAL A 160 -5.70 12.15 -8.10
CA VAL A 160 -6.72 12.16 -9.16
C VAL A 160 -6.40 13.24 -10.19
N GLU A 161 -6.01 14.44 -9.74
CA GLU A 161 -5.67 15.55 -10.62
C GLU A 161 -4.48 15.21 -11.52
N ILE A 162 -3.40 14.67 -10.95
CA ILE A 162 -2.22 14.27 -11.74
C ILE A 162 -2.56 13.10 -12.67
N GLY A 163 -3.33 12.11 -12.18
CA GLY A 163 -3.82 11.00 -12.98
C GLY A 163 -4.62 11.47 -14.20
N GLN A 164 -5.51 12.44 -14.02
CA GLN A 164 -6.30 13.01 -15.12
C GLN A 164 -5.41 13.76 -16.12
N LYS A 165 -4.46 14.56 -15.66
CA LYS A 165 -3.51 15.27 -16.54
C LYS A 165 -2.67 14.29 -17.39
N LEU A 166 -2.19 13.20 -16.78
CA LEU A 166 -1.48 12.14 -17.50
C LEU A 166 -2.39 11.36 -18.44
N HIS A 167 -3.66 11.18 -18.09
CA HIS A 167 -4.62 10.55 -19.00
C HIS A 167 -4.83 11.39 -20.26
N ASP A 168 -4.97 12.70 -20.09
CA ASP A 168 -5.23 13.64 -21.19
C ASP A 168 -3.98 13.88 -22.05
N GLU A 169 -2.78 13.93 -21.44
CA GLU A 169 -1.50 14.11 -22.13
C GLU A 169 -0.46 13.04 -21.70
N PRO A 170 -0.58 11.78 -22.16
CA PRO A 170 0.20 10.65 -21.65
C PRO A 170 1.70 10.73 -21.93
N THR A 171 2.14 11.60 -22.85
CA THR A 171 3.56 11.82 -23.14
C THR A 171 4.15 13.01 -22.38
N ASN A 172 3.34 13.78 -21.65
CA ASN A 172 3.78 14.97 -20.94
C ASN A 172 4.30 14.62 -19.54
N MET A 173 5.55 14.14 -19.50
CA MET A 173 6.20 13.70 -18.26
C MET A 173 6.45 14.83 -17.26
N ALA A 174 6.23 16.11 -17.61
CA ALA A 174 6.36 17.22 -16.68
C ALA A 174 5.33 17.17 -15.53
N TYR A 175 4.25 16.41 -15.68
CA TYR A 175 3.28 16.19 -14.60
C TYR A 175 3.76 15.24 -13.49
N LEU A 176 4.89 14.55 -13.71
CA LEU A 176 5.50 13.64 -12.73
C LEU A 176 6.59 14.29 -11.88
N VAL A 177 6.84 15.60 -12.05
CA VAL A 177 7.97 16.34 -11.45
C VAL A 177 7.49 17.48 -10.56
#